data_AF-A0A971LZI1-F1
#
_entry.id   AF-A0A971LZI1-F1
#
_cell.length_a   1.000
_cell.length_b   1.000
_cell.length_c   1.000
_cell.angle_alpha   90.00
_cell.angle_beta   90.00
_cell.angle_gamma   90.00
#
_symmetry.space_group_name_H-M   'P 1'
#
loop_
_entity.id
_entity.type
_entity.pdbx_description
1 polymer ?
#
loop_
_entity_poly.entity_id
_entity_poly.type
_entity_poly.pdbx_seq_one_letter_code
_entity_poly.pdbx_strand_id
1 'polypeptide(L)' 'MIKVTRFKGKEFYVNSDLIETIEKTPDTIITLTTGKKIMVEEDPEVIVER' A
#
# COMPACT_ATOMS: atom_id res chain seq x y z
N MET A 1 8.47 0.93 8.02
CA MET A 1 7.06 0.60 8.33
C MET A 1 6.21 1.80 7.99
N ILE A 2 5.35 1.70 6.98
CA ILE A 2 4.52 2.79 6.48
C ILE A 2 3.09 2.60 7.00
N LYS A 3 2.50 3.65 7.55
CA LYS A 3 1.08 3.65 7.95
C LYS A 3 0.21 3.88 6.72
N VAL A 4 -0.71 2.97 6.48
CA VAL A 4 -1.66 3.01 5.35
C VAL A 4 -3.06 2.63 5.81
N THR A 5 -4.04 3.03 5.03
CA THR A 5 -5.46 2.79 5.30
C THR A 5 -5.98 1.78 4.31
N ARG A 6 -6.51 0.66 4.81
CA ARG A 6 -7.12 -0.33 3.92
C ARG A 6 -8.35 0.29 3.29
N PHE A 7 -8.63 -0.01 2.02
CA PHE A 7 -9.82 0.51 1.33
C PHE A 7 -11.10 0.30 2.18
N LYS A 8 -11.71 1.40 2.64
CA LYS A 8 -12.88 1.46 3.54
C LYS A 8 -12.68 0.80 4.91
N GLY A 9 -11.46 0.82 5.43
CA GLY A 9 -11.06 -0.02 6.55
C GLY A 9 -10.33 0.71 7.66
N LYS A 10 -9.73 -0.09 8.55
CA LYS A 10 -8.89 0.38 9.64
C LYS A 10 -7.47 0.65 9.14
N GLU A 11 -6.80 1.59 9.80
CA GLU A 11 -5.39 1.87 9.60
C GLU A 11 -4.53 0.67 10.01
N PHE A 12 -3.46 0.42 9.27
CA PHE A 12 -2.48 -0.62 9.57
C PHE A 12 -1.09 -0.18 9.10
N TYR A 13 -0.07 -0.94 9.50
CA TYR A 13 1.30 -0.71 9.07
C TYR A 13 1.73 -1.79 8.10
N VAL A 14 2.37 -1.38 7.00
CA VAL A 14 3.00 -2.28 6.03
C VAL A 14 4.51 -2.12 6.10
N ASN A 15 5.25 -3.21 5.93
CA ASN A 15 6.69 -3.15 5.82
C ASN A 15 7.07 -2.65 4.41
N SER A 16 7.68 -1.47 4.34
CA SER A 16 8.16 -0.81 3.11
C SER A 16 9.14 -1.69 2.34
N ASP A 17 10.01 -2.40 3.05
CA ASP A 17 11.11 -3.17 2.45
C ASP A 17 10.61 -4.45 1.77
N LEU A 18 9.36 -4.83 2.05
CA LEU A 18 8.69 -5.98 1.44
C LEU A 18 7.74 -5.57 0.32
N ILE A 19 7.62 -4.28 0.00
CA ILE A 19 6.82 -3.81 -1.13
C ILE A 19 7.58 -4.10 -2.41
N GLU A 20 6.92 -4.79 -3.32
CA GLU A 20 7.44 -5.10 -4.65
C GLU A 20 6.97 -4.04 -5.67
N THR A 21 5.68 -3.74 -5.69
CA THR A 21 5.11 -2.71 -6.57
C THR A 21 3.97 -1.94 -5.89
N ILE A 22 3.76 -0.70 -6.35
CA ILE A 22 2.60 0.11 -6.01
C ILE A 22 1.98 0.58 -7.33
N GLU A 23 0.71 0.23 -7.57
CA GLU A 23 0.00 0.51 -8.83
C GLU A 23 -1.32 1.23 -8.54
N LYS A 24 -1.69 2.22 -9.37
CA LYS A 24 -2.96 2.95 -9.27
C LYS A 24 -3.91 2.50 -10.39
N THR A 25 -4.97 1.76 -10.05
CA THR A 25 -6.01 1.30 -10.98
C THR A 25 -7.35 1.02 -10.28
N PRO A 26 -8.42 1.81 -10.54
CA PRO A 26 -8.52 3.22 -10.16
C PRO A 26 -8.16 3.51 -8.68
N ASP A 27 -8.10 2.47 -7.84
CA ASP A 27 -7.65 2.49 -6.45
C ASP A 27 -6.16 2.10 -6.37
N THR A 28 -5.52 2.31 -5.21
CA THR A 28 -4.09 1.99 -5.05
C THR A 28 -3.90 0.56 -4.55
N ILE A 29 -3.03 -0.20 -5.22
CA ILE A 29 -2.69 -1.58 -4.86
C ILE A 29 -1.20 -1.67 -4.54
N ILE A 30 -0.89 -2.14 -3.35
CA ILE A 30 0.45 -2.53 -2.91
C ILE A 30 0.61 -4.03 -3.12
N THR A 31 1.56 -4.45 -3.95
CA THR A 31 1.97 -5.85 -4.06
C THR A 31 3.22 -6.05 -3.22
N LEU A 32 3.20 -7.04 -2.32
CA LEU A 32 4.37 -7.44 -1.55
C LEU A 32 5.19 -8.50 -2.31
N THR A 33 6.46 -8.64 -1.95
CA THR A 33 7.39 -9.67 -2.47
C THR A 33 6.93 -11.11 -2.29
N THR A 34 5.90 -11.32 -1.45
CA THR A 34 5.22 -12.61 -1.25
C THR A 34 4.10 -12.88 -2.27
N GLY A 35 3.83 -11.94 -3.19
CA GLY A 35 2.68 -11.95 -4.10
C GLY A 35 1.36 -11.46 -3.47
N LYS A 36 1.36 -11.15 -2.16
CA LYS A 36 0.18 -10.63 -1.46
C LYS A 36 -0.14 -9.22 -1.95
N LYS A 37 -1.38 -9.02 -2.41
CA LYS A 37 -1.90 -7.72 -2.85
C LYS A 37 -2.75 -7.07 -1.76
N ILE A 38 -2.56 -5.77 -1.54
CA ILE A 38 -3.27 -4.99 -0.52
C ILE A 38 -3.79 -3.72 -1.16
N MET A 39 -5.10 -3.52 -1.13
CA MET A 39 -5.74 -2.31 -1.60
C MET A 39 -5.78 -1.26 -0.49
N VAL A 40 -5.32 -0.06 -0.79
CA VAL A 40 -5.20 1.07 0.14
C VAL A 40 -5.85 2.34 -0.45
N GLU A 41 -6.20 3.27 0.42
CA GLU A 41 -6.83 4.54 0.02
C GLU A 41 -5.82 5.59 -0.42
N GLU A 42 -4.59 5.53 0.11
CA GLU A 42 -3.54 6.49 -0.21
C GLU A 42 -3.05 6.37 -1.66
N ASP A 43 -2.74 7.51 -2.29
CA ASP A 43 -2.06 7.52 -3.58
C ASP A 43 -0.60 7.03 -3.48
N PRO A 44 -0.05 6.43 -4.55
CA PRO A 44 1.33 5.93 -4.55
C PRO A 44 2.36 6.97 -4.09
N GLU A 45 2.21 8.22 -4.51
CA GLU A 45 3.10 9.33 -4.17
C GLU A 45 3.13 9.57 -2.65
N VAL A 46 1.98 9.54 -1.99
CA VAL A 46 1.85 9.69 -0.53
C VAL A 46 2.50 8.53 0.22
N ILE A 47 2.45 7.32 -0.34
CA ILE A 47 3.07 6.13 0.26
C ILE A 47 4.59 6.21 0.18
N VAL A 48 5.14 6.78 -0.89
CA VAL A 48 6.59 6.90 -1.13
C VAL A 48 7.23 8.04 -0.32
N GLU A 49 6.49 9.09 -0.02
CA GLU A 49 6.99 10.23 0.79
C GLU A 49 7.08 9.96 2.30
N ARG A 50 6.52 8.85 2.78
CA ARG A 50 6.46 8.46 4.21
C ARG A 50 7.54 7.48 4.61
#